data_AF-A0A6M2CXZ5-F1
#
_entry.id   AF-A0A6M2CXZ5-F1
#
_cell.length_a   1.000
_cell.length_b   1.000
_cell.length_c   1.000
_cell.angle_alpha   90.00
_cell.angle_beta   90.00
_cell.angle_gamma   90.00
#
_symmetry.space_group_name_H-M   'P 1'
#
loop_
_entity.id
_entity.type
_entity.pdbx_description
1 polymer ?
#
loop_
_entity_poly.entity_id
_entity_poly.type
_entity_poly.pdbx_seq_one_letter_code
_entity_poly.pdbx_strand_id
1 'polypeptide(L)'
;GQTGWCINDHLREHRNNVHNVVQGHLGIHCRDCGCTPLFDQCSILARHRDQLTREIIEAEKIHLLGDKCVSTSSIALSQAERDYLAGL
;
A
#
# COMPACT_ATOMS: atom_id res chain seq x y z
N GLY A 1 -2.45 -1.53 2.97
CA GLY A 1 -2.09 -2.89 2.51
C GLY A 1 -2.96 -3.89 3.23
N GLN A 2 -3.07 -5.09 2.66
CA GLN A 2 -3.94 -6.14 3.20
C GLN A 2 -3.19 -7.47 3.15
N THR A 3 -2.42 -7.71 4.21
CA THR A 3 -1.49 -8.82 4.40
C THR A 3 -2.20 -10.13 4.73
N GLY A 4 -3.03 -10.65 3.82
CA GLY A 4 -3.61 -11.99 4.01
C GLY A 4 -4.43 -12.55 2.86
N TRP A 5 -4.72 -11.75 1.82
CA TRP A 5 -5.60 -12.15 0.73
C TRP A 5 -4.85 -12.46 -0.56
N CYS A 6 -5.50 -13.20 -1.46
CA CYS A 6 -4.99 -13.41 -2.80
C CYS A 6 -4.85 -12.07 -3.53
N ILE A 7 -3.69 -11.85 -4.17
CA ILE A 7 -3.38 -10.60 -4.87
C ILE A 7 -4.42 -10.28 -5.97
N ASN A 8 -4.92 -11.30 -6.66
CA ASN A 8 -5.90 -11.11 -7.73
C ASN A 8 -7.24 -10.60 -7.19
N ASP A 9 -7.68 -11.12 -6.04
CA ASP A 9 -8.92 -10.67 -5.41
C ASP A 9 -8.79 -9.23 -4.90
N HIS A 10 -7.62 -8.88 -4.36
CA HIS A 10 -7.34 -7.53 -3.88
C HIS A 10 -7.26 -6.50 -5.02
N LEU A 11 -6.59 -6.82 -6.14
CA LEU A 11 -6.58 -5.96 -7.32
C LEU A 11 -7.97 -5.80 -7.91
N ARG A 12 -8.79 -6.86 -7.92
CA ARG A 12 -10.18 -6.79 -8.36
C ARG A 12 -11.00 -5.87 -7.45
N GLU A 13 -10.83 -5.96 -6.14
CA GLU A 13 -11.47 -5.06 -5.18
C GLU A 13 -11.07 -3.60 -5.41
N HIS A 14 -9.77 -3.31 -5.53
CA HIS A 14 -9.31 -1.96 -5.84
C HIS A 14 -9.89 -1.42 -7.15
N ARG A 15 -9.95 -2.26 -8.20
CA ARG A 15 -10.56 -1.88 -9.47
C ARG A 15 -12.04 -1.53 -9.30
N ASN A 16 -12.79 -2.34 -8.54
CA ASN A 16 -14.20 -2.06 -8.24
C ASN A 16 -14.36 -0.76 -7.44
N ASN A 17 -13.50 -0.54 -6.46
CA ASN A 17 -13.53 0.64 -5.59
C ASN A 17 -13.21 1.92 -6.35
N VAL A 18 -12.35 1.88 -7.37
CA VAL A 18 -12.06 3.04 -8.22
C VAL A 18 -13.20 3.30 -9.21
N HIS A 19 -13.70 2.27 -9.91
CA HIS A 19 -14.61 2.48 -11.04
C HIS A 19 -16.09 2.57 -10.66
N ASN A 20 -16.53 1.86 -9.63
CA ASN A 20 -17.97 1.69 -9.35
C ASN A 20 -18.43 2.39 -8.07
N VAL A 21 -17.62 2.37 -7.00
CA VAL A 21 -18.04 2.83 -5.67
C VAL A 21 -17.39 4.16 -5.27
N VAL A 22 -16.17 4.41 -5.75
CA VAL A 22 -15.31 5.52 -5.32
C VAL A 22 -15.07 5.49 -3.81
N GLN A 23 -14.39 4.43 -3.36
CA GLN A 23 -14.06 4.22 -1.94
C GLN A 23 -12.59 3.88 -1.72
N GLY A 24 -12.14 4.02 -0.47
CA GLY A 24 -10.74 3.85 -0.06
C GLY A 24 -9.84 4.97 -0.60
N HIS A 25 -8.60 5.03 -0.10
CA HIS A 25 -7.69 6.13 -0.45
C HIS A 25 -7.42 6.23 -1.95
N LEU A 26 -7.26 5.11 -2.64
CA LEU A 26 -7.03 5.11 -4.09
C LEU A 26 -8.24 5.62 -4.87
N GLY A 27 -9.46 5.17 -4.55
CA GLY A 27 -10.68 5.61 -5.23
C GLY A 27 -10.92 7.11 -5.05
N ILE A 28 -10.77 7.60 -3.81
CA ILE A 28 -10.89 9.03 -3.49
C ILE A 28 -9.82 9.85 -4.22
N HIS A 29 -8.56 9.42 -4.20
CA HIS A 29 -7.47 10.09 -4.92
C HIS A 29 -7.74 10.17 -6.43
N CYS A 30 -8.16 9.07 -7.05
CA CYS A 30 -8.47 9.06 -8.49
C CYS A 30 -9.62 10.02 -8.84
N ARG A 31 -10.66 10.12 -8.00
CA ARG A 31 -11.75 11.09 -8.18
C ARG A 31 -11.25 12.53 -8.08
N ASP A 32 -10.49 12.84 -7.03
CA ASP A 32 -10.14 14.23 -6.71
C ASP A 32 -8.96 14.75 -7.56
N CYS A 33 -8.01 13.88 -7.89
CA CYS A 33 -6.82 14.22 -8.67
C CYS A 33 -6.99 13.97 -10.17
N GLY A 34 -7.87 13.07 -10.59
CA GLY A 34 -8.03 12.63 -11.98
C GLY A 34 -6.99 11.60 -12.44
N CYS A 35 -6.16 11.09 -11.53
CA CYS A 35 -5.19 10.03 -11.81
C CYS A 35 -5.87 8.72 -12.21
N THR A 36 -5.29 8.02 -13.18
CA THR A 36 -5.73 6.68 -13.58
C THR A 36 -4.80 5.61 -12.98
N PRO A 37 -5.32 4.63 -12.22
CA PRO A 37 -4.50 3.57 -11.65
C PRO A 37 -4.07 2.56 -12.73
N LEU A 38 -2.82 2.09 -12.65
CA LEU A 38 -2.22 1.15 -13.58
C LEU A 38 -2.16 -0.26 -12.99
N PHE A 39 -3.32 -0.92 -12.86
CA PHE A 39 -3.42 -2.24 -12.21
C PHE A 39 -2.56 -3.33 -12.88
N ASP A 40 -2.41 -3.27 -14.20
CA ASP A 40 -1.61 -4.24 -14.96
C ASP A 40 -0.09 -4.06 -14.78
N GLN A 41 0.33 -2.97 -14.14
CA GLN A 41 1.72 -2.67 -13.82
C GLN A 41 2.05 -2.88 -12.34
N CYS A 42 1.11 -3.41 -11.54
CA CYS A 42 1.35 -3.69 -10.14
C CYS A 42 2.37 -4.83 -9.96
N SER A 43 3.33 -4.62 -9.06
CA SER A 43 4.30 -5.63 -8.65
C SER A 43 4.20 -5.93 -7.16
N ILE A 44 4.57 -7.15 -6.76
CA ILE A 44 4.66 -7.52 -5.35
C ILE A 44 5.94 -6.92 -4.76
N LEU A 45 5.81 -6.03 -3.78
CA LEU A 45 6.95 -5.37 -3.12
C LEU A 45 7.80 -6.35 -2.30
N ALA A 46 7.16 -7.25 -1.55
CA ALA A 46 7.83 -8.27 -0.76
C ALA A 46 6.90 -9.46 -0.49
N ARG A 47 7.51 -10.65 -0.30
CA ARG A 47 6.80 -11.87 0.12
C ARG A 47 7.50 -12.43 1.35
N HIS A 48 6.72 -12.62 2.41
CA HIS A 48 7.20 -13.28 3.63
C HIS A 48 6.07 -14.10 4.25
N ARG A 49 6.38 -15.18 4.98
CA ARG A 49 5.36 -16.03 5.63
C ARG A 49 4.75 -15.32 6.83
N ASP A 50 5.58 -14.70 7.64
CA ASP A 50 5.15 -13.93 8.80
C ASP A 50 4.48 -12.60 8.39
N GLN A 51 3.34 -12.31 9.01
CA GLN A 51 2.51 -11.14 8.72
C GLN A 51 3.17 -9.85 9.17
N LEU A 52 3.70 -9.82 10.39
CA LEU A 52 4.33 -8.64 10.97
C LEU A 52 5.51 -8.17 10.09
N THR A 53 6.31 -9.10 9.59
CA THR A 53 7.41 -8.80 8.67
C THR A 53 6.91 -8.11 7.39
N ARG A 54 5.77 -8.55 6.82
CA ARG A 54 5.20 -7.90 5.63
C ARG A 54 4.69 -6.48 5.95
N GLU A 55 4.09 -6.30 7.12
CA GLU A 55 3.57 -5.01 7.59
C GLU A 55 4.69 -4.02 7.89
N ILE A 56 5.83 -4.47 8.44
CA ILE A 56 7.03 -3.66 8.62
C ILE A 56 7.57 -3.17 7.28
N ILE A 57 7.69 -4.07 6.29
CA ILE A 57 8.14 -3.69 4.94
C ILE A 57 7.17 -2.70 4.30
N GLU A 58 5.86 -2.92 4.44
CA GLU A 58 4.85 -1.99 3.95
C GLU A 58 4.99 -0.61 4.59
N ALA A 59 5.07 -0.55 5.93
CA ALA A 59 5.17 0.70 6.66
C ALA A 59 6.44 1.49 6.29
N GLU A 60 7.58 0.81 6.15
CA GLU A 60 8.82 1.40 5.66
C GLU A 60 8.66 1.98 4.24
N LYS A 61 8.11 1.21 3.30
CA LYS A 61 7.94 1.65 1.91
C LYS A 61 6.98 2.83 1.79
N ILE A 62 5.87 2.82 2.53
CA ILE A 62 4.93 3.94 2.56
C ILE A 62 5.64 5.20 3.10
N HIS A 63 6.41 5.07 4.19
CA HIS A 63 7.16 6.19 4.75
C HIS A 63 8.17 6.77 3.75
N LEU A 64 8.97 5.91 3.08
CA LEU A 64 9.97 6.34 2.11
C LEU A 64 9.38 7.02 0.87
N LEU A 65 8.17 6.63 0.47
CA LEU A 65 7.47 7.24 -0.67
C LEU A 65 6.78 8.56 -0.29
N GLY A 66 6.42 8.75 0.98
CA GLY A 66 5.76 9.96 1.48
C GLY A 66 4.51 10.31 0.65
N ASP A 67 4.43 11.57 0.20
CA ASP A 67 3.30 12.09 -0.59
C ASP A 67 3.10 11.39 -1.94
N LYS A 68 4.07 10.60 -2.41
CA LYS A 68 3.93 9.77 -3.62
C LYS A 68 3.13 8.48 -3.37
N CYS A 69 2.80 8.17 -2.12
CA CYS A 69 2.01 7.00 -1.76
C CYS A 69 0.68 7.42 -1.14
N VAL A 70 -0.42 7.01 -1.76
CA VAL A 70 -1.78 7.22 -1.22
C VAL A 70 -2.15 6.22 -0.11
N SER A 71 -1.26 5.27 0.20
CA SER A 71 -1.55 4.22 1.17
C SER A 71 -1.23 4.68 2.60
N THR A 72 -1.91 4.07 3.56
CA THR A 72 -1.63 4.20 4.98
C THR A 72 -1.17 2.85 5.50
N SER A 73 -0.14 2.85 6.34
CA SER A 73 0.43 1.62 6.90
C SER A 73 -0.49 1.01 7.96
N SER A 74 -0.53 -0.32 8.01
CA SER A 74 -1.29 -1.06 9.04
C SER A 74 -0.67 -0.96 10.43
N ILE A 75 0.63 -0.67 10.49
CA ILE A 75 1.38 -0.45 11.73
C ILE A 75 2.12 0.89 11.65
N ALA A 76 2.36 1.49 12.81
CA ALA A 76 3.21 2.66 12.95
C ALA A 76 4.62 2.20 13.37
N LEU A 77 5.63 2.68 12.67
CA LEU A 77 7.03 2.54 13.09
C LEU A 77 7.43 3.79 13.89
N SER A 78 8.23 3.59 14.94
CA SER A 78 8.93 4.67 15.64
C SER A 78 10.08 5.22 14.78
N GLN A 79 10.67 6.35 15.19
CA GLN A 79 11.86 6.87 14.51
C GLN A 79 13.04 5.90 14.61
N ALA A 80 13.29 5.34 15.79
CA ALA A 80 14.39 4.39 16.00
C ALA A 80 14.27 3.13 15.13
N GLU A 81 13.05 2.61 14.95
CA GLU A 81 12.82 1.46 14.05
C GLU A 81 13.07 1.83 12.59
N ARG A 82 12.68 3.04 12.17
CA ARG A 82 12.99 3.52 10.82
C ARG A 82 14.48 3.70 10.59
N ASP A 83 15.18 4.28 11.55
CA ASP A 83 16.63 4.49 11.47
C ASP A 83 17.36 3.14 11.36
N TYR A 84 16.95 2.16 12.18
CA TYR A 84 17.46 0.79 12.11
C TYR A 84 17.24 0.15 10.73
N LEU A 85 16.05 0.30 10.15
CA LEU A 85 15.75 -0.24 8.81
C LEU A 85 16.52 0.49 7.69
N ALA A 86 16.80 1.78 7.87
CA ALA A 86 17.60 2.59 6.95
C ALA A 86 19.12 2.30 7.04
N GLY A 87 19.55 1.54 8.06
CA GLY A 87 20.96 1.28 8.34
C GLY A 87 21.71 2.49 8.89
N LEU A 88 20.99 3.40 9.57
CA LEU A 88 21.50 4.63 10.18
C LEU A 88 21.67 4.50 11.70
#